data_AF-A0A7G5LSA1-F1
#
_entry.id   AF-A0A7G5LSA1-F1
#
_cell.length_a   1.000
_cell.length_b   1.000
_cell.length_c   1.000
_cell.angle_alpha   90.00
_cell.angle_beta   90.00
_cell.angle_gamma   90.00
#
_symmetry.space_group_name_H-M   'P 1'
#
loop_
_entity.id
_entity.type
_entity.pdbx_description
1 polymer ?
#
loop_
_entity_poly.entity_id
_entity_poly.type
_entity_poly.pdbx_seq_one_letter_code
_entity_poly.pdbx_strand_id
1 'polypeptide(L)'
;MALEVNGHVGRLHRYQPFDADSADLVFERQTDHNQPTFRVATRDYLLSVVELSATRTVVLTGDAGHGKTSLCAGLLEDLGATKVDAAAAVERGGVDGREPVGQTRAGRPIFMIKDLSQFSPSVGAKRLIDLLEPPQRGVAILCANEGQLRECVAADGSESAKVVVDTLGAGIAQGSVASSDGAVVVINLNYQSVAPDREGDGLVDWATRNWAADRRSWQVCKRCDARDICPILANHEALSDASSGPTRRRAIRDLFSAAERTGSVITTRQALATLAHGITGGLTCDNVHRRYRNARADRSWQHPYQYHQALFGDRLSPQQRQQVPAILALRRLDPGRISRRQVDDVLEPESAAVAFLPPTPGNGGRRISTTQDAQRDAADLKSLYVFLRRADLFNSDASDRFARLGLSAGDAFVKVTPDTPDARKTEVRDVMLKGLEAVQGIHRVGSNPDFLVLDPAFFSHRTRASVVSRSVTNRHVQVVDQVSHWMSEATPGAPEPVLHQAVEWLNRAIFVRIPGPRGRRPVAVEVDLLRFELLNRWAAGLRSGTQHEAEIRGLTSTLATLADARSEDEVIQVLVGAVPRKLMIDVGDQIRSVRA
;
A
#
# COMPACT_ATOMS: atom_id res chain seq x y z
N MET A 1 18.87 30.77 30.02
CA MET A 1 17.46 30.42 29.86
C MET A 1 17.01 30.98 28.53
N ALA A 2 16.91 30.10 27.52
CA ALA A 2 16.60 30.47 26.15
C ALA A 2 15.59 29.47 25.57
N LEU A 3 14.52 30.00 24.98
CA LEU A 3 13.59 29.22 24.17
C LEU A 3 14.16 29.12 22.76
N GLU A 4 14.66 27.94 22.42
CA GLU A 4 15.36 27.68 21.16
C GLU A 4 14.39 27.15 20.10
N VAL A 5 14.42 27.74 18.90
CA VAL A 5 13.62 27.27 17.75
C VAL A 5 14.48 26.33 16.91
N ASN A 6 14.02 25.09 16.73
CA ASN A 6 14.74 24.12 15.90
C ASN A 6 14.32 24.24 14.43
N GLY A 7 15.27 24.66 13.57
CA GLY A 7 15.05 24.74 12.12
C GLY A 7 14.66 23.42 11.46
N HIS A 8 15.08 22.28 12.01
CA HIS A 8 14.66 20.96 11.57
C HIS A 8 13.15 20.73 11.77
N VAL A 9 12.60 21.16 12.92
CA VAL A 9 11.17 21.08 13.20
C VAL A 9 10.39 21.97 12.24
N GLY A 10 10.86 23.19 11.99
CA GLY A 10 10.27 24.09 10.98
C GLY A 10 10.31 23.49 9.57
N ARG A 11 11.37 22.76 9.21
CA ARG A 11 11.47 22.03 7.95
C ARG A 11 10.46 20.89 7.85
N LEU A 12 10.32 20.08 8.90
CA LEU A 12 9.30 19.00 8.93
C LEU A 12 7.88 19.58 8.82
N HIS A 13 7.62 20.72 9.46
CA HIS A 13 6.32 21.38 9.40
C HIS A 13 5.92 21.77 7.97
N ARG A 14 6.87 22.19 7.12
CA ARG A 14 6.61 22.50 5.70
C ARG A 14 6.08 21.32 4.87
N TYR A 15 6.22 20.08 5.36
CA TYR A 15 5.59 18.92 4.73
C TYR A 15 4.08 18.80 5.01
N GLN A 16 3.51 19.65 5.85
CA GLN A 16 2.10 19.62 6.20
C GLN A 16 1.28 20.50 5.23
N PRO A 17 0.44 19.92 4.35
CA PRO A 17 -0.23 20.65 3.27
C PRO A 17 -1.35 21.59 3.74
N PHE A 18 -1.64 21.62 5.03
CA PHE A 18 -2.66 22.47 5.63
C PHE A 18 -2.09 23.74 6.28
N ASP A 19 -0.78 23.98 6.18
CA ASP A 19 -0.15 25.19 6.70
C ASP A 19 0.01 26.26 5.61
N ALA A 20 -0.05 27.54 5.99
CA ALA A 20 0.11 28.66 5.05
C ALA A 20 1.53 28.71 4.45
N ASP A 21 2.53 28.26 5.20
CA ASP A 21 3.93 28.16 4.79
C ASP A 21 4.24 26.86 4.01
N SER A 22 3.22 26.05 3.69
CA SER A 22 3.36 24.82 2.89
C SER A 22 3.63 25.08 1.40
N ALA A 23 3.82 26.36 1.03
CA ALA A 23 4.15 26.78 -0.33
C ALA A 23 5.31 25.94 -0.89
N ASP A 24 4.93 25.10 -1.85
CA ASP A 24 5.76 24.26 -2.71
C ASP A 24 6.54 23.14 -2.03
N LEU A 25 5.77 22.15 -1.55
CA LEU A 25 6.15 20.73 -1.37
C LEU A 25 6.66 20.02 -2.63
N VAL A 26 7.05 20.77 -3.65
CA VAL A 26 7.68 20.27 -4.85
C VAL A 26 9.18 20.20 -4.56
N PHE A 27 9.75 19.02 -4.77
CA PHE A 27 11.20 18.80 -4.71
C PHE A 27 11.99 19.91 -5.45
N GLU A 28 11.40 20.48 -6.51
CA GLU A 28 11.88 21.63 -7.30
C GLU A 28 12.25 22.88 -6.48
N ARG A 29 11.71 23.08 -5.26
CA ARG A 29 11.98 24.25 -4.42
C ARG A 29 12.66 23.92 -3.08
N GLN A 30 13.21 22.72 -2.90
CA GLN A 30 14.09 22.46 -1.75
C GLN A 30 15.32 23.37 -1.85
N THR A 31 15.34 24.44 -1.06
CA THR A 31 16.43 25.42 -1.02
C THR A 31 17.72 24.89 -0.38
N ASP A 32 17.66 23.76 0.32
CA ASP A 32 18.81 23.14 0.99
C ASP A 32 19.24 21.84 0.27
N HIS A 33 19.97 22.01 -0.83
CA HIS A 33 20.48 20.94 -1.67
C HIS A 33 21.56 20.06 -1.01
N ASN A 34 22.01 20.39 0.21
CA ASN A 34 23.03 19.64 0.95
C ASN A 34 22.44 18.54 1.84
N GLN A 35 21.11 18.44 1.93
CA GLN A 35 20.49 17.40 2.73
C GLN A 35 20.47 16.06 1.99
N PRO A 36 20.64 14.94 2.70
CA PRO A 36 20.46 13.63 2.11
C PRO A 36 19.02 13.51 1.60
N THR A 37 18.87 13.03 0.38
CA THR A 37 17.59 12.65 -0.21
C THR A 37 17.49 11.12 -0.25
N PHE A 38 16.28 10.59 -0.18
CA PHE A 38 16.06 9.16 -0.38
C PHE A 38 16.33 8.84 -1.86
N ARG A 39 17.33 7.98 -2.12
CA ARG A 39 17.61 7.48 -3.45
C ARG A 39 16.68 6.30 -3.72
N VAL A 40 15.76 6.49 -4.66
CA VAL A 40 14.78 5.47 -5.07
C VAL A 40 15.38 4.50 -6.10
N ALA A 41 15.05 3.22 -6.02
CA ALA A 41 15.41 2.16 -6.95
C ALA A 41 15.03 2.50 -8.39
N THR A 42 13.91 3.21 -8.58
CA THR A 42 13.48 3.69 -9.90
C THR A 42 14.51 4.60 -10.56
N ARG A 43 15.31 5.37 -9.80
CA ARG A 43 16.36 6.23 -10.36
C ARG A 43 17.47 5.39 -10.99
N ASP A 44 17.88 4.33 -10.31
CA ASP A 44 18.93 3.42 -10.81
C ASP A 44 18.42 2.58 -12.00
N TYR A 45 17.17 2.11 -11.94
CA TYR A 45 16.53 1.43 -13.06
C TYR A 45 16.35 2.36 -14.27
N LEU A 46 15.90 3.60 -14.06
CA LEU A 46 15.75 4.59 -15.11
C LEU A 46 17.10 4.86 -15.80
N LEU A 47 18.17 5.02 -15.02
CA LEU A 47 19.52 5.20 -15.55
C LEU A 47 19.98 4.00 -16.38
N SER A 48 19.68 2.78 -15.96
CA SER A 48 20.07 1.58 -16.72
C SER A 48 19.34 1.50 -18.06
N VAL A 49 18.03 1.77 -18.10
CA VAL A 49 17.24 1.66 -19.34
C VAL A 49 17.52 2.77 -20.33
N VAL A 50 17.77 4.02 -19.90
CA VAL A 50 18.08 5.10 -20.86
C VAL A 50 19.42 4.91 -21.57
N GLU A 51 20.35 4.17 -20.96
CA GLU A 51 21.63 3.84 -21.58
C GLU A 51 21.53 2.69 -22.60
N LEU A 52 20.45 1.89 -22.59
CA LEU A 52 20.25 0.82 -23.56
C LEU A 52 20.00 1.39 -24.95
N SER A 53 20.77 0.92 -25.94
CA SER A 53 20.66 1.37 -27.33
C SER A 53 19.30 1.07 -27.97
N ALA A 54 18.59 0.04 -27.49
CA ALA A 54 17.27 -0.34 -27.97
C ALA A 54 16.17 0.61 -27.47
N THR A 55 16.31 1.14 -26.25
CA THR A 55 15.29 1.98 -25.61
C THR A 55 15.24 3.35 -26.27
N ARG A 56 14.07 3.70 -26.81
CA ARG A 56 13.78 5.00 -27.44
C ARG A 56 12.95 5.88 -26.54
N THR A 57 12.02 5.28 -25.79
CA THR A 57 11.03 6.03 -25.02
C THR A 57 10.82 5.41 -23.66
N VAL A 58 10.89 6.22 -22.61
CA VAL A 58 10.55 5.85 -21.25
C VAL A 58 9.37 6.69 -20.79
N VAL A 59 8.30 6.05 -20.33
CA VAL A 59 7.13 6.71 -19.77
C VAL A 59 7.08 6.47 -18.27
N LEU A 60 7.14 7.55 -17.49
CA LEU A 60 6.90 7.55 -16.05
C LEU A 60 5.45 7.92 -15.80
N THR A 61 4.65 6.95 -15.34
CA THR A 61 3.24 7.18 -14.98
C THR A 61 3.01 7.00 -13.48
N GLY A 62 1.99 7.64 -12.94
CA GLY A 62 1.59 7.51 -11.54
C GLY A 62 0.93 8.77 -11.02
N ASP A 63 0.47 8.75 -9.77
CA ASP A 63 -0.27 9.86 -9.18
C ASP A 63 0.60 11.07 -8.87
N ALA A 64 -0.05 12.22 -8.67
CA ALA A 64 0.61 13.45 -8.25
C ALA A 64 1.28 13.26 -6.87
N GLY A 65 2.60 13.45 -6.82
CA GLY A 65 3.38 13.33 -5.58
C GLY A 65 4.24 12.07 -5.46
N HIS A 66 4.28 11.20 -6.47
CA HIS A 66 5.28 10.11 -6.59
C HIS A 66 6.68 10.59 -7.00
N GLY A 67 6.84 11.88 -7.32
CA GLY A 67 8.17 12.45 -7.59
C GLY A 67 8.69 12.26 -9.02
N LYS A 68 7.82 12.07 -10.02
CA LYS A 68 8.19 11.99 -11.45
C LYS A 68 9.21 13.06 -11.89
N THR A 69 8.95 14.33 -11.58
CA THR A 69 9.87 15.44 -11.92
C THR A 69 11.19 15.38 -11.16
N SER A 70 11.16 14.96 -9.89
CA SER A 70 12.37 14.77 -9.07
C SER A 70 13.25 13.63 -9.60
N LEU A 71 12.62 12.54 -10.07
CA LEU A 71 13.30 11.44 -10.74
C LEU A 71 14.03 11.89 -12.01
N CYS A 72 13.37 12.71 -12.83
CA CYS A 72 13.96 13.30 -14.03
C CYS A 72 15.18 14.16 -13.71
N ALA A 73 15.09 15.05 -12.73
CA ALA A 73 16.22 15.88 -12.31
C ALA A 73 17.36 15.01 -11.76
N GLY A 74 17.05 14.02 -10.92
CA GLY A 74 18.03 13.08 -10.38
C GLY A 74 18.73 12.25 -11.47
N LEU A 75 18.03 11.87 -12.54
CA LEU A 75 18.65 11.20 -13.68
C LEU A 75 19.70 12.09 -14.34
N LEU A 76 19.39 13.36 -14.61
CA LEU A 76 20.33 14.30 -15.22
C LEU A 76 21.56 14.53 -14.33
N GLU A 77 21.38 14.56 -13.01
CA GLU A 77 22.51 14.59 -12.05
C GLU A 77 23.43 13.37 -12.21
N ASP A 78 22.86 12.16 -12.31
CA ASP A 78 23.64 10.92 -12.48
C ASP A 78 24.36 10.83 -13.84
N LEU A 79 23.92 11.65 -14.80
CA LEU A 79 24.51 11.83 -16.13
C LEU A 79 25.51 13.01 -16.19
N GLY A 80 25.75 13.68 -15.06
CA GLY A 80 26.82 14.68 -14.91
C GLY A 80 26.36 16.14 -14.86
N ALA A 81 25.05 16.42 -14.88
CA ALA A 81 24.55 17.77 -14.64
C ALA A 81 24.69 18.17 -13.17
N THR A 82 24.90 19.46 -12.89
CA THR A 82 24.78 19.95 -11.51
C THR A 82 23.32 19.91 -11.07
N LYS A 83 23.04 19.87 -9.76
CA LYS A 83 21.67 19.89 -9.24
C LYS A 83 20.84 21.07 -9.76
N VAL A 84 21.48 22.24 -9.88
CA VAL A 84 20.83 23.47 -10.36
C VAL A 84 20.54 23.39 -11.84
N ASP A 85 21.49 22.90 -12.64
CA ASP A 85 21.33 22.76 -14.09
C ASP A 85 20.29 21.70 -14.42
N ALA A 86 20.29 20.57 -13.71
CA ALA A 86 19.30 19.51 -13.85
C ALA A 86 17.88 20.02 -13.59
N ALA A 87 17.66 20.72 -12.46
CA ALA A 87 16.37 21.31 -12.14
C ALA A 87 15.93 22.33 -13.20
N ALA A 88 16.84 23.21 -13.63
CA ALA A 88 16.54 24.21 -14.65
C ALA A 88 16.27 23.60 -16.03
N ALA A 89 16.92 22.49 -16.38
CA ALA A 89 16.71 21.76 -17.62
C ALA A 89 15.34 21.07 -17.65
N VAL A 90 14.94 20.41 -16.56
CA VAL A 90 13.60 19.82 -16.44
C VAL A 90 12.52 20.91 -16.47
N GLU A 91 12.75 22.04 -15.79
CA GLU A 91 11.76 23.11 -15.71
C GLU A 91 11.55 23.86 -17.03
N ARG A 92 12.63 24.15 -17.77
CA ARG A 92 12.57 24.92 -19.02
C ARG A 92 12.49 24.05 -20.27
N GLY A 93 13.38 23.07 -20.39
CA GLY A 93 13.47 22.20 -21.58
C GLY A 93 12.53 21.00 -21.53
N GLY A 94 12.10 20.59 -20.32
CA GLY A 94 11.13 19.51 -20.15
C GLY A 94 9.68 19.89 -20.45
N VAL A 95 9.38 21.11 -20.91
CA VAL A 95 8.00 21.56 -21.10
C VAL A 95 7.35 20.92 -22.32
N ASP A 96 8.03 20.92 -23.47
CA ASP A 96 7.41 20.54 -24.76
C ASP A 96 8.13 19.43 -25.53
N GLY A 97 9.24 18.92 -24.99
CA GLY A 97 10.01 17.80 -25.51
C GLY A 97 10.67 18.04 -26.87
N ARG A 98 10.81 19.30 -27.32
CA ARG A 98 11.41 19.61 -28.63
C ARG A 98 12.93 19.70 -28.62
N GLU A 99 13.48 20.17 -27.52
CA GLU A 99 14.93 20.37 -27.36
C GLU A 99 15.50 19.33 -26.40
N PRO A 100 16.75 18.89 -26.62
CA PRO A 100 17.40 17.98 -25.69
C PRO A 100 17.70 18.68 -24.37
N VAL A 101 17.37 18.03 -23.26
CA VAL A 101 17.62 18.49 -21.88
C VAL A 101 18.93 17.99 -21.31
N GLY A 102 19.59 17.05 -22.00
CA GLY A 102 20.83 16.42 -21.59
C GLY A 102 21.27 15.36 -22.58
N GLN A 103 22.28 14.56 -22.21
CA GLN A 103 22.77 13.44 -23.01
C GLN A 103 23.05 12.23 -22.12
N THR A 104 22.89 11.04 -22.68
CA THR A 104 23.35 9.80 -22.03
C THR A 104 24.88 9.72 -22.04
N ARG A 105 25.47 8.78 -21.30
CA ARG A 105 26.94 8.57 -21.32
C ARG A 105 27.43 8.14 -22.69
N ALA A 106 26.59 7.46 -23.47
CA ALA A 106 26.84 7.13 -24.87
C ALA A 106 26.67 8.33 -25.84
N GLY A 107 26.39 9.54 -25.34
CA GLY A 107 26.25 10.75 -26.16
C GLY A 107 24.90 10.89 -26.87
N ARG A 108 23.89 10.09 -26.51
CA ARG A 108 22.55 10.18 -27.12
C ARG A 108 21.77 11.35 -26.50
N PRO A 109 21.12 12.22 -27.29
CA PRO A 109 20.33 13.31 -26.75
C PRO A 109 19.11 12.80 -25.97
N ILE A 110 18.83 13.42 -24.82
CA ILE A 110 17.66 13.13 -23.98
C ILE A 110 16.61 14.20 -24.20
N PHE A 111 15.42 13.80 -24.62
CA PHE A 111 14.23 14.64 -24.75
C PHE A 111 13.29 14.37 -23.58
N MET A 112 12.55 15.38 -23.13
CA MET A 112 11.70 15.22 -21.93
C MET A 112 10.38 15.98 -22.02
N ILE A 113 9.31 15.35 -21.55
CA ILE A 113 8.05 16.01 -21.22
C ILE A 113 7.79 15.80 -19.73
N LYS A 114 7.80 16.88 -18.95
CA LYS A 114 7.69 16.85 -17.48
C LYS A 114 6.26 16.60 -17.00
N ASP A 115 5.27 17.01 -17.80
CA ASP A 115 3.86 16.81 -17.48
C ASP A 115 2.99 16.84 -18.72
N LEU A 116 2.53 15.66 -19.15
CA LEU A 116 1.65 15.53 -20.31
C LEU A 116 0.26 16.17 -20.09
N SER A 117 -0.15 16.39 -18.84
CA SER A 117 -1.47 16.98 -18.52
C SER A 117 -1.58 18.47 -18.85
N GLN A 118 -0.46 19.12 -19.21
CA GLN A 118 -0.45 20.49 -19.69
C GLN A 118 -0.96 20.64 -21.13
N PHE A 119 -1.11 19.52 -21.86
CA PHE A 119 -1.56 19.50 -23.25
C PHE A 119 -3.01 19.03 -23.37
N SER A 120 -3.72 19.50 -24.39
CA SER A 120 -4.97 18.86 -24.80
C SER A 120 -4.68 17.44 -25.30
N PRO A 121 -5.63 16.49 -25.20
CA PRO A 121 -5.40 15.10 -25.59
C PRO A 121 -4.87 14.93 -27.03
N SER A 122 -5.36 15.72 -27.99
CA SER A 122 -4.89 15.66 -29.38
C SER A 122 -3.47 16.18 -29.58
N VAL A 123 -3.10 17.25 -28.88
CA VAL A 123 -1.72 17.78 -28.90
C VAL A 123 -0.79 16.82 -28.18
N GLY A 124 -1.20 16.31 -27.01
CA GLY A 124 -0.47 15.32 -26.24
C GLY A 124 -0.25 14.02 -27.00
N ALA A 125 -1.25 13.54 -27.75
CA ALA A 125 -1.14 12.39 -28.64
C ALA A 125 -0.04 12.60 -29.68
N LYS A 126 -0.07 13.74 -30.38
CA LYS A 126 0.95 14.09 -31.37
C LYS A 126 2.35 14.11 -30.75
N ARG A 127 2.51 14.73 -29.57
CA ARG A 127 3.78 14.77 -28.85
C ARG A 127 4.28 13.39 -28.43
N LEU A 128 3.37 12.54 -27.95
CA LEU A 128 3.68 11.17 -27.58
C LEU A 128 4.19 10.40 -28.79
N ILE A 129 3.50 10.49 -29.93
CA ILE A 129 3.89 9.82 -31.19
C ILE A 129 5.25 10.31 -31.68
N ASP A 130 5.46 11.64 -31.72
CA ASP A 130 6.73 12.24 -32.13
C ASP A 130 7.91 11.73 -31.26
N LEU A 131 7.66 11.42 -29.98
CA LEU A 131 8.66 10.95 -29.02
C LEU A 131 8.74 9.43 -28.87
N LEU A 132 7.94 8.65 -29.62
CA LEU A 132 8.20 7.22 -29.82
C LEU A 132 9.44 7.00 -30.70
N GLU A 133 9.72 7.95 -31.58
CA GLU A 133 10.90 7.98 -32.45
C GLU A 133 11.66 9.30 -32.27
N PRO A 134 12.35 9.49 -31.13
CA PRO A 134 13.02 10.75 -30.83
C PRO A 134 14.10 11.08 -31.87
N PRO A 135 14.32 12.39 -32.18
CA PRO A 135 15.33 12.81 -33.13
C PRO A 135 16.73 12.32 -32.79
N GLN A 136 17.61 12.24 -33.79
CA GLN A 136 19.04 11.93 -33.62
C GLN A 136 19.31 10.60 -32.88
N ARG A 137 18.38 9.62 -32.97
CA ARG A 137 18.43 8.36 -32.22
C ARG A 137 18.56 8.58 -30.70
N GLY A 138 17.92 9.65 -30.21
CA GLY A 138 17.90 10.02 -28.80
C GLY A 138 17.08 9.07 -27.93
N VAL A 139 16.80 9.52 -26.71
CA VAL A 139 15.88 8.87 -25.77
C VAL A 139 14.88 9.91 -25.28
N ALA A 140 13.61 9.59 -25.30
CA ALA A 140 12.55 10.43 -24.74
C ALA A 140 12.13 9.94 -23.35
N ILE A 141 11.89 10.85 -22.42
CA ILE A 141 11.32 10.58 -21.10
C ILE A 141 10.03 11.37 -20.95
N LEU A 142 8.90 10.69 -20.78
CA LEU A 142 7.59 11.32 -20.68
C LEU A 142 6.98 11.05 -19.31
N CYS A 143 6.60 12.10 -18.62
CA CYS A 143 5.92 12.06 -17.35
C CYS A 143 4.43 12.35 -17.56
N ALA A 144 3.57 11.44 -17.12
CA ALA A 144 2.12 11.61 -17.24
C ALA A 144 1.40 11.03 -16.01
N ASN A 145 0.14 11.41 -15.82
CA ASN A 145 -0.79 10.64 -15.00
C ASN A 145 -1.45 9.58 -15.89
N GLU A 146 -1.85 8.45 -15.31
CA GLU A 146 -2.39 7.32 -16.10
C GLU A 146 -3.63 7.71 -16.94
N GLY A 147 -4.56 8.47 -16.36
CA GLY A 147 -5.76 8.92 -17.08
C GLY A 147 -5.42 9.75 -18.32
N GLN A 148 -4.53 10.73 -18.17
CA GLN A 148 -4.07 11.57 -19.28
C GLN A 148 -3.36 10.75 -20.36
N LEU A 149 -2.56 9.77 -19.95
CA LEU A 149 -1.86 8.88 -20.88
C LEU A 149 -2.87 8.10 -21.73
N ARG A 150 -3.91 7.54 -21.11
CA ARG A 150 -4.99 6.82 -21.81
C ARG A 150 -5.78 7.74 -22.73
N GLU A 151 -6.08 8.97 -22.33
CA GLU A 151 -6.76 9.95 -23.17
C GLU A 151 -5.94 10.34 -24.41
N CYS A 152 -4.64 10.59 -24.25
CA CYS A 152 -3.74 10.88 -25.37
C CYS A 152 -3.65 9.69 -26.33
N VAL A 153 -3.53 8.45 -25.82
CA VAL A 153 -3.51 7.25 -26.68
C VAL A 153 -4.86 7.03 -27.37
N ALA A 154 -5.98 7.31 -26.71
CA ALA A 154 -7.30 7.22 -27.34
C ALA A 154 -7.54 8.29 -28.42
N ALA A 155 -6.87 9.44 -28.32
CA ALA A 155 -6.91 10.50 -29.32
C ALA A 155 -5.96 10.26 -30.52
N ASP A 156 -5.14 9.22 -30.47
CA ASP A 156 -4.27 8.82 -31.58
C ASP A 156 -5.05 8.05 -32.66
N GLY A 157 -5.29 8.70 -33.80
CA GLY A 157 -5.93 8.07 -34.96
C GLY A 157 -5.06 7.09 -35.75
N SER A 158 -3.75 7.01 -35.47
CA SER A 158 -2.80 6.12 -36.14
C SER A 158 -2.55 4.79 -35.41
N GLU A 159 -3.03 4.67 -34.18
CA GLU A 159 -2.76 3.57 -33.23
C GLU A 159 -1.26 3.36 -32.85
N SER A 160 -0.35 4.24 -33.27
CA SER A 160 1.08 4.12 -32.97
C SER A 160 1.37 4.18 -31.46
N ALA A 161 0.62 4.99 -30.71
CA ALA A 161 0.79 5.16 -29.28
C ALA A 161 0.18 4.03 -28.43
N LYS A 162 -0.54 3.10 -29.06
CA LYS A 162 -1.18 1.96 -28.37
C LYS A 162 -0.19 1.08 -27.62
N VAL A 163 1.04 0.96 -28.13
CA VAL A 163 2.14 0.23 -27.48
C VAL A 163 2.37 0.68 -26.03
N VAL A 164 2.14 1.95 -25.72
CA VAL A 164 2.33 2.50 -24.37
C VAL A 164 1.27 1.96 -23.40
N VAL A 165 0.01 1.93 -23.82
CA VAL A 165 -1.09 1.39 -22.99
C VAL A 165 -1.04 -0.12 -22.91
N ASP A 166 -0.63 -0.80 -23.98
CA ASP A 166 -0.42 -2.25 -23.99
C ASP A 166 0.72 -2.64 -23.04
N THR A 167 1.83 -1.90 -23.06
CA THR A 167 2.96 -2.10 -22.12
C THR A 167 2.55 -1.81 -20.69
N LEU A 168 1.79 -0.75 -20.44
CA LEU A 168 1.21 -0.47 -19.10
C LEU A 168 0.31 -1.62 -18.62
N GLY A 169 -0.55 -2.15 -19.50
CA GLY A 169 -1.42 -3.29 -19.20
C GLY A 169 -0.62 -4.57 -18.89
N ALA A 170 0.45 -4.84 -19.66
CA ALA A 170 1.36 -5.95 -19.41
C ALA A 170 2.10 -5.79 -18.06
N GLY A 171 2.44 -4.56 -17.64
CA GLY A 171 3.01 -4.30 -16.33
C GLY A 171 2.08 -4.67 -15.18
N ILE A 172 0.79 -4.37 -15.31
CA ILE A 172 -0.22 -4.72 -14.31
C ILE A 172 -0.44 -6.24 -14.27
N ALA A 173 -0.61 -6.87 -15.43
CA ALA A 173 -0.98 -8.28 -15.51
C ALA A 173 0.20 -9.25 -15.30
N GLN A 174 1.39 -8.89 -15.79
CA GLN A 174 2.54 -9.80 -15.93
C GLN A 174 3.83 -9.22 -15.33
N GLY A 175 3.83 -8.01 -14.79
CA GLY A 175 5.02 -7.38 -14.24
C GLY A 175 6.06 -6.95 -15.29
N SER A 176 5.71 -6.94 -16.59
CA SER A 176 6.60 -6.46 -17.65
C SER A 176 6.53 -4.94 -17.77
N VAL A 177 7.67 -4.27 -17.79
CA VAL A 177 7.75 -2.81 -17.96
C VAL A 177 8.19 -2.39 -19.36
N ALA A 178 8.51 -3.33 -20.24
CA ALA A 178 9.03 -3.06 -21.58
C ALA A 178 8.12 -3.66 -22.66
N SER A 179 8.08 -2.99 -23.82
CA SER A 179 7.51 -3.53 -25.04
C SER A 179 8.28 -4.77 -25.50
N SER A 180 7.68 -5.57 -26.39
CA SER A 180 8.29 -6.82 -26.89
C SER A 180 9.65 -6.62 -27.57
N ASP A 181 9.89 -5.45 -28.18
CA ASP A 181 11.14 -5.06 -28.81
C ASP A 181 12.08 -4.24 -27.90
N GLY A 182 11.66 -3.95 -26.67
CA GLY A 182 12.41 -3.15 -25.69
C GLY A 182 12.54 -1.65 -26.04
N ALA A 183 11.87 -1.17 -27.09
CA ALA A 183 11.95 0.21 -27.53
C ALA A 183 11.20 1.17 -26.61
N VAL A 184 10.08 0.72 -26.03
CA VAL A 184 9.25 1.49 -25.11
C VAL A 184 9.29 0.86 -23.73
N VAL A 185 9.60 1.66 -22.72
CA VAL A 185 9.58 1.27 -21.31
C VAL A 185 8.54 2.09 -20.58
N VAL A 186 7.63 1.47 -19.83
CA VAL A 186 6.60 2.14 -19.04
C VAL A 186 6.77 1.75 -17.58
N ILE A 187 7.10 2.71 -16.73
CA ILE A 187 7.28 2.54 -15.29
C ILE A 187 6.09 3.18 -14.58
N ASN A 188 5.26 2.36 -13.94
CA ASN A 188 4.13 2.83 -13.14
C ASN A 188 4.53 2.99 -11.68
N LEU A 189 4.73 4.23 -11.26
CA LEU A 189 5.12 4.61 -9.89
C LEU A 189 4.00 4.36 -8.86
N ASN A 190 2.76 4.08 -9.26
CA ASN A 190 1.72 3.67 -8.30
C ASN A 190 2.05 2.34 -7.62
N TYR A 191 2.97 1.54 -8.19
CA TYR A 191 3.51 0.34 -7.55
C TYR A 191 4.69 0.61 -6.61
N GLN A 192 5.28 1.80 -6.68
CA GLN A 192 6.39 2.20 -5.82
C GLN A 192 5.92 2.31 -4.37
N SER A 193 6.39 1.37 -3.55
CA SER A 193 6.05 1.33 -2.13
C SER A 193 6.92 2.27 -1.32
N VAL A 194 6.29 2.90 -0.32
CA VAL A 194 7.02 3.70 0.68
C VAL A 194 7.53 2.82 1.84
N ALA A 195 6.98 1.61 1.97
CA ALA A 195 7.31 0.60 2.98
C ALA A 195 7.45 -0.81 2.34
N PRO A 196 8.48 -1.01 1.49
CA PRO A 196 8.73 -2.26 0.77
C PRO A 196 8.97 -3.46 1.71
N ASP A 197 8.93 -4.67 1.14
CA ASP A 197 9.14 -5.92 1.87
C ASP A 197 10.54 -6.02 2.51
N ARG A 198 11.55 -5.46 1.82
CA ARG A 198 12.93 -5.47 2.28
C ARG A 198 13.14 -4.42 3.38
N GLU A 199 13.46 -4.90 4.59
CA GLU A 199 13.70 -4.01 5.73
C GLU A 199 14.85 -3.04 5.48
N GLY A 200 14.64 -1.76 5.83
CA GLY A 200 15.68 -0.74 5.77
C GLY A 200 15.83 -0.05 4.41
N ASP A 201 15.11 -0.51 3.39
CA ASP A 201 15.21 -0.01 2.01
C ASP A 201 14.02 0.90 1.61
N GLY A 202 13.11 1.19 2.55
CA GLY A 202 11.93 2.03 2.31
C GLY A 202 12.12 3.53 2.60
N LEU A 203 11.29 4.35 1.95
CA LEU A 203 11.17 5.78 2.26
C LEU A 203 10.79 6.00 3.74
N VAL A 204 9.89 5.18 4.30
CA VAL A 204 9.47 5.27 5.70
C VAL A 204 10.63 4.98 6.64
N ASP A 205 11.41 3.93 6.38
CA ASP A 205 12.60 3.58 7.17
C ASP A 205 13.67 4.68 7.06
N TRP A 206 13.87 5.21 5.86
CA TRP A 206 14.80 6.31 5.64
C TRP A 206 14.37 7.56 6.39
N ALA A 207 13.11 7.99 6.25
CA ALA A 207 12.61 9.23 6.85
C ALA A 207 12.57 9.12 8.38
N THR A 208 12.10 8.00 8.94
CA THR A 208 12.10 7.82 10.41
C THR A 208 13.52 7.81 10.98
N ARG A 209 14.50 7.22 10.27
CA ARG A 209 15.91 7.29 10.70
C ARG A 209 16.50 8.69 10.57
N ASN A 210 16.33 9.36 9.43
CA ASN A 210 16.99 10.64 9.14
C ASN A 210 16.29 11.85 9.75
N TRP A 211 14.98 11.77 10.01
CA TRP A 211 14.21 12.88 10.59
C TRP A 211 14.03 12.69 12.09
N ALA A 212 13.66 11.48 12.53
CA ALA A 212 13.43 11.24 13.95
C ALA A 212 14.67 10.71 14.68
N ALA A 213 15.54 9.88 14.06
CA ALA A 213 16.65 9.27 14.80
C ALA A 213 18.00 10.00 14.69
N ASP A 214 18.18 10.91 13.73
CA ASP A 214 19.42 11.68 13.57
C ASP A 214 19.62 12.66 14.75
N ARG A 215 20.49 12.32 15.70
CA ARG A 215 20.74 13.14 16.89
C ARG A 215 21.32 14.52 16.59
N ARG A 216 21.93 14.76 15.41
CA ARG A 216 22.59 16.04 15.08
C ARG A 216 21.56 17.14 14.91
N SER A 217 20.48 16.85 14.19
CA SER A 217 19.38 17.77 13.90
C SER A 217 18.57 18.20 15.13
N TRP A 218 18.78 17.59 16.30
CA TRP A 218 17.99 17.81 17.53
C TRP A 218 18.80 18.36 18.71
N GLN A 219 20.10 18.65 18.54
CA GLN A 219 20.95 19.17 19.62
C GLN A 219 20.44 20.49 20.19
N VAL A 220 19.86 21.35 19.35
CA VAL A 220 19.26 22.63 19.75
C VAL A 220 18.14 22.42 20.78
N CYS A 221 17.31 21.38 20.60
CA CYS A 221 16.20 21.08 21.52
C CYS A 221 16.67 20.71 22.93
N LYS A 222 17.88 20.15 23.09
CA LYS A 222 18.44 19.79 24.41
C LYS A 222 18.74 21.00 25.28
N ARG A 223 18.97 22.16 24.65
CA ARG A 223 19.27 23.44 25.31
C ARG A 223 18.01 24.28 25.57
N CYS A 224 16.85 23.86 25.06
CA CYS A 224 15.60 24.60 25.21
C CYS A 224 14.99 24.41 26.61
N ASP A 225 14.57 25.51 27.23
CA ASP A 225 13.94 25.47 28.56
C ASP A 225 12.59 24.72 28.58
N ALA A 226 11.93 24.57 27.42
CA ALA A 226 10.65 23.86 27.30
C ALA A 226 10.79 22.34 27.10
N ARG A 227 12.01 21.79 27.11
CA ARG A 227 12.30 20.38 26.76
C ARG A 227 11.48 19.37 27.58
N ASP A 228 11.30 19.61 28.88
CA ASP A 228 10.67 18.66 29.81
C ASP A 228 9.15 18.51 29.62
N ILE A 229 8.55 19.39 28.81
CA ILE A 229 7.13 19.37 28.47
C ILE A 229 6.89 19.29 26.95
N CYS A 230 7.96 19.11 26.16
CA CYS A 230 7.91 19.18 24.70
C CYS A 230 7.59 17.80 24.09
N PRO A 231 6.37 17.60 23.53
CA PRO A 231 6.03 16.32 22.89
C PRO A 231 6.85 16.06 21.61
N ILE A 232 7.29 17.12 20.91
CA ILE A 232 8.13 17.00 19.71
C ILE A 232 9.47 16.35 20.07
N LEU A 233 10.10 16.81 21.15
CA LEU A 233 11.36 16.22 21.63
C LEU A 233 11.14 14.81 22.17
N ALA A 234 10.06 14.57 22.92
CA ALA A 234 9.74 13.24 23.42
C ALA A 234 9.53 12.22 22.29
N ASN A 235 8.92 12.62 21.17
CA ASN A 235 8.80 11.77 19.99
C ASN A 235 10.16 11.44 19.38
N HIS A 236 11.05 12.44 19.26
CA HIS A 236 12.43 12.22 18.83
C HIS A 236 13.16 11.24 19.74
N GLU A 237 13.10 11.43 21.05
CA GLU A 237 13.74 10.55 22.04
C GLU A 237 13.18 9.13 21.97
N ALA A 238 11.85 8.99 21.85
CA ALA A 238 11.22 7.69 21.71
C ALA A 238 11.64 6.95 20.44
N LEU A 239 11.76 7.64 19.30
CA LEU A 239 12.11 7.04 18.02
C LEU A 239 13.62 6.88 17.82
N SER A 240 14.45 7.64 18.55
CA SER A 240 15.92 7.58 18.50
C SER A 240 16.55 6.73 19.62
N ASP A 241 15.70 6.18 20.50
CA ASP A 241 16.10 5.27 21.57
C ASP A 241 16.84 4.05 21.00
N ALA A 242 17.89 3.62 21.70
CA ALA A 242 18.80 2.59 21.20
C ALA A 242 18.18 1.18 21.25
N SER A 243 17.34 0.90 22.26
CA SER A 243 16.74 -0.42 22.44
C SER A 243 15.37 -0.52 21.78
N SER A 244 14.45 0.39 22.11
CA SER A 244 13.06 0.36 21.65
C SER A 244 12.81 1.13 20.35
N GLY A 245 13.70 2.06 19.98
CA GLY A 245 13.57 2.85 18.76
C GLY A 245 13.46 2.01 17.47
N PRO A 246 14.30 0.98 17.24
CA PRO A 246 14.17 0.09 16.09
C PRO A 246 12.78 -0.56 15.99
N THR A 247 12.26 -1.12 17.09
CA THR A 247 10.93 -1.73 17.15
C THR A 247 9.83 -0.73 16.80
N ARG A 248 9.88 0.48 17.36
CA ARG A 248 8.90 1.54 17.09
C ARG A 248 8.90 1.97 15.63
N ARG A 249 10.08 2.11 15.02
CA ARG A 249 10.21 2.45 13.59
C ARG A 249 9.71 1.32 12.69
N ARG A 250 10.00 0.05 13.04
CA ARG A 250 9.45 -1.12 12.36
C ARG A 250 7.92 -1.14 12.42
N ALA A 251 7.32 -0.83 13.57
CA ALA A 251 5.87 -0.74 13.70
C ALA A 251 5.25 0.37 12.83
N ILE A 252 5.94 1.51 12.65
CA ILE A 252 5.53 2.54 11.67
C ILE A 252 5.58 1.97 10.25
N ARG A 253 6.68 1.31 9.87
CA ARG A 253 6.81 0.67 8.55
C ARG A 253 5.69 -0.35 8.31
N ASP A 254 5.41 -1.22 9.27
CA ASP A 254 4.38 -2.25 9.17
C ASP A 254 2.97 -1.64 9.01
N LEU A 255 2.69 -0.52 9.69
CA LEU A 255 1.43 0.21 9.53
C LEU A 255 1.26 0.77 8.11
N PHE A 256 2.30 1.36 7.52
CA PHE A 256 2.27 1.81 6.10
C PHE A 256 2.15 0.63 5.14
N SER A 257 2.93 -0.42 5.36
CA SER A 257 2.92 -1.62 4.53
C SER A 257 1.57 -2.34 4.55
N ALA A 258 0.91 -2.39 5.72
CA ALA A 258 -0.44 -2.90 5.85
C ALA A 258 -1.45 -2.04 5.07
N ALA A 259 -1.35 -0.71 5.15
CA ALA A 259 -2.22 0.19 4.41
C ALA A 259 -2.08 -0.02 2.88
N GLU A 260 -0.84 -0.14 2.38
CA GLU A 260 -0.59 -0.40 0.97
C GLU A 260 -1.12 -1.77 0.50
N ARG A 261 -0.93 -2.82 1.30
CA ARG A 261 -1.45 -4.17 0.99
C ARG A 261 -2.97 -4.27 1.03
N THR A 262 -3.65 -3.36 1.73
CA THR A 262 -5.12 -3.23 1.66
C THR A 262 -5.62 -2.43 0.45
N GLY A 263 -4.72 -2.06 -0.47
CA GLY A 263 -5.04 -1.40 -1.73
C GLY A 263 -4.89 0.12 -1.72
N SER A 264 -4.33 0.72 -0.66
CA SER A 264 -4.08 2.17 -0.64
C SER A 264 -2.80 2.50 -1.40
N VAL A 265 -2.88 3.35 -2.42
CA VAL A 265 -1.68 3.94 -3.04
C VAL A 265 -1.23 5.13 -2.19
N ILE A 266 -0.03 5.05 -1.62
CA ILE A 266 0.56 6.10 -0.79
C ILE A 266 1.71 6.73 -1.56
N THR A 267 1.54 7.99 -1.96
CA THR A 267 2.61 8.70 -2.68
C THR A 267 3.74 9.13 -1.73
N THR A 268 4.94 9.35 -2.28
CA THR A 268 6.09 9.88 -1.53
C THR A 268 5.74 11.13 -0.72
N ARG A 269 5.02 12.09 -1.34
CA ARG A 269 4.57 13.31 -0.66
C ARG A 269 3.65 13.00 0.54
N GLN A 270 2.69 12.10 0.36
CA GLN A 270 1.74 11.74 1.42
C GLN A 270 2.43 11.02 2.58
N ALA A 271 3.39 10.13 2.30
CA ALA A 271 4.18 9.47 3.33
C ALA A 271 5.01 10.47 4.13
N LEU A 272 5.72 11.38 3.45
CA LEU A 272 6.52 12.42 4.09
C LEU A 272 5.65 13.37 4.95
N ALA A 273 4.49 13.81 4.44
CA ALA A 273 3.54 14.62 5.19
C ALA A 273 3.04 13.89 6.45
N THR A 274 2.68 12.62 6.33
CA THR A 274 2.19 11.79 7.44
C THR A 274 3.26 11.57 8.49
N LEU A 275 4.50 11.26 8.09
CA LEU A 275 5.62 11.07 9.00
C LEU A 275 6.02 12.37 9.69
N ALA A 276 6.08 13.48 8.97
CA ALA A 276 6.35 14.79 9.55
C ALA A 276 5.28 15.16 10.60
N HIS A 277 3.99 14.93 10.29
CA HIS A 277 2.90 15.12 11.25
C HIS A 277 3.04 14.20 12.47
N GLY A 278 3.36 12.92 12.27
CA GLY A 278 3.59 11.97 13.35
C GLY A 278 4.76 12.37 14.27
N ILE A 279 5.92 12.71 13.71
CA ILE A 279 7.12 13.08 14.47
C ILE A 279 6.90 14.38 15.26
N THR A 280 6.31 15.39 14.63
CA THR A 280 6.10 16.71 15.26
C THR A 280 4.81 16.79 16.09
N GLY A 281 3.93 15.79 16.00
CA GLY A 281 2.56 15.87 16.50
C GLY A 281 1.68 16.91 15.78
N GLY A 282 2.15 17.50 14.66
CA GLY A 282 1.48 18.65 14.04
C GLY A 282 1.70 19.97 14.79
N LEU A 283 2.80 20.08 15.55
CA LEU A 283 3.15 21.28 16.32
C LEU A 283 4.44 21.93 15.78
N THR A 284 4.53 23.24 15.95
CA THR A 284 5.78 24.00 15.83
C THR A 284 6.42 24.26 17.21
N CYS A 285 7.71 24.61 17.24
CA CYS A 285 8.38 25.05 18.46
C CYS A 285 7.61 26.20 19.14
N ASP A 286 7.08 27.15 18.37
CA ASP A 286 6.31 28.27 18.91
C ASP A 286 5.00 27.85 19.58
N ASN A 287 4.35 26.79 19.08
CA ASN A 287 3.17 26.23 19.73
C ASN A 287 3.51 25.70 21.13
N VAL A 288 4.65 24.99 21.26
CA VAL A 288 5.13 24.47 22.55
C VAL A 288 5.57 25.61 23.46
N HIS A 289 6.34 26.57 22.95
CA HIS A 289 6.82 27.74 23.70
C HIS A 289 5.68 28.57 24.27
N ARG A 290 4.60 28.78 23.49
CA ARG A 290 3.40 29.47 23.96
C ARG A 290 2.76 28.75 25.15
N ARG A 291 2.64 27.42 25.09
CA ARG A 291 2.12 26.63 26.22
C ARG A 291 3.05 26.67 27.44
N TYR A 292 4.36 26.56 27.21
CA TYR A 292 5.37 26.66 28.27
C TYR A 292 5.30 28.00 29.02
N ARG A 293 5.17 29.12 28.29
CA ARG A 293 5.05 30.45 28.90
C ARG A 293 3.79 30.59 29.76
N ASN A 294 2.69 29.95 29.35
CA ASN A 294 1.44 29.98 30.11
C ASN A 294 1.50 29.10 31.36
N ALA A 295 2.06 27.89 31.26
CA ALA A 295 2.19 26.96 32.36
C ALA A 295 3.44 26.06 32.20
N ARG A 296 4.52 26.40 32.91
CA ARG A 296 5.85 25.77 32.73
C ARG A 296 5.88 24.27 33.04
N ALA A 297 5.02 23.81 33.95
CA ALA A 297 5.00 22.42 34.43
C ALA A 297 3.76 21.63 33.98
N ASP A 298 2.89 22.20 33.12
CA ASP A 298 1.68 21.52 32.68
C ASP A 298 2.01 20.37 31.71
N ARG A 299 1.70 19.14 32.16
CA ARG A 299 1.90 17.87 31.44
C ARG A 299 0.60 17.21 30.97
N SER A 300 -0.54 17.91 31.06
CA SER A 300 -1.86 17.34 30.76
C SER A 300 -2.20 17.28 29.26
N TRP A 301 -1.56 18.11 28.44
CA TRP A 301 -2.00 18.36 27.06
C TRP A 301 -1.21 17.59 26.00
N GLN A 302 -0.06 16.99 26.36
CA GLN A 302 0.93 16.45 25.42
C GLN A 302 0.53 15.09 24.84
N HIS A 303 -0.22 14.28 25.59
CA HIS A 303 -0.54 12.91 25.23
C HIS A 303 -1.10 12.72 23.80
N PRO A 304 -1.95 13.59 23.21
CA PRO A 304 -2.46 13.42 21.85
C PRO A 304 -1.42 13.72 20.76
N TYR A 305 -0.31 14.36 21.11
CA TYR A 305 0.74 14.82 20.19
C TYR A 305 1.91 13.83 20.09
N GLN A 306 1.82 12.70 20.79
CA GLN A 306 2.79 11.62 20.66
C GLN A 306 2.66 10.95 19.29
N TYR A 307 3.78 10.48 18.72
CA TYR A 307 3.81 9.93 17.36
C TYR A 307 2.78 8.80 17.15
N HIS A 308 2.65 7.90 18.13
CA HIS A 308 1.71 6.78 18.08
C HIS A 308 0.24 7.21 18.22
N GLN A 309 -0.04 8.48 18.52
CA GLN A 309 -1.38 9.09 18.48
C GLN A 309 -1.56 9.94 17.22
N ALA A 310 -0.58 10.79 16.92
CA ALA A 310 -0.62 11.77 15.84
C ALA A 310 -0.73 11.13 14.45
N LEU A 311 -0.12 9.95 14.24
CA LEU A 311 -0.19 9.21 12.96
C LEU A 311 -1.64 8.92 12.50
N PHE A 312 -2.61 8.86 13.42
CA PHE A 312 -4.01 8.58 13.11
C PHE A 312 -4.86 9.85 12.87
N GLY A 313 -4.25 11.04 13.00
CA GLY A 313 -4.86 12.32 12.62
C GLY A 313 -6.11 12.71 13.42
N ASP A 314 -6.25 12.26 14.68
CA ASP A 314 -7.42 12.60 15.52
C ASP A 314 -7.59 14.10 15.75
N ARG A 315 -6.49 14.85 15.71
CA ARG A 315 -6.46 16.31 15.92
C ARG A 315 -6.67 17.10 14.61
N LEU A 316 -6.76 16.41 13.47
CA LEU A 316 -7.01 17.02 12.18
C LEU A 316 -8.51 17.11 11.89
N SER A 317 -8.92 18.25 11.32
CA SER A 317 -10.29 18.41 10.80
C SER A 317 -10.56 17.41 9.68
N PRO A 318 -11.84 17.08 9.39
CA PRO A 318 -12.17 16.21 8.25
C PRO A 318 -11.57 16.72 6.92
N GLN A 319 -11.56 18.03 6.70
CA GLN A 319 -10.97 18.66 5.51
C GLN A 319 -9.45 18.48 5.45
N GLN A 320 -8.74 18.69 6.56
CA GLN A 320 -7.29 18.46 6.63
C GLN A 320 -6.94 16.99 6.39
N ARG A 321 -7.75 16.06 6.90
CA ARG A 321 -7.56 14.62 6.66
C ARG A 321 -7.75 14.24 5.19
N GLN A 322 -8.65 14.90 4.46
CA GLN A 322 -8.84 14.67 3.03
C GLN A 322 -7.64 15.14 2.19
N GLN A 323 -6.89 16.14 2.65
CA GLN A 323 -5.67 16.61 1.97
C GLN A 323 -4.50 15.62 2.08
N VAL A 324 -4.53 14.70 3.05
CA VAL A 324 -3.51 13.65 3.22
C VAL A 324 -4.19 12.28 3.27
N PRO A 325 -4.54 11.68 2.11
CA PRO A 325 -5.22 10.38 2.05
C PRO A 325 -4.52 9.25 2.81
N ALA A 326 -3.18 9.28 2.93
CA ALA A 326 -2.42 8.32 3.72
C ALA A 326 -2.88 8.27 5.19
N ILE A 327 -3.18 9.41 5.83
CA ILE A 327 -3.70 9.44 7.22
C ILE A 327 -5.05 8.71 7.31
N LEU A 328 -5.91 8.87 6.31
CA LEU A 328 -7.18 8.14 6.25
C LEU A 328 -6.97 6.63 6.11
N ALA A 329 -5.99 6.21 5.30
CA ALA A 329 -5.62 4.81 5.15
C ALA A 329 -5.11 4.22 6.49
N LEU A 330 -4.18 4.91 7.17
CA LEU A 330 -3.67 4.46 8.47
C LEU A 330 -4.76 4.40 9.54
N ARG A 331 -5.70 5.35 9.52
CA ARG A 331 -6.84 5.39 10.47
C ARG A 331 -7.79 4.20 10.33
N ARG A 332 -7.88 3.57 9.14
CA ARG A 332 -8.66 2.33 8.96
C ARG A 332 -8.04 1.14 9.71
N LEU A 333 -6.73 1.22 9.97
CA LEU A 333 -5.93 0.22 10.67
C LEU A 333 -5.58 0.64 12.11
N ASP A 334 -6.33 1.57 12.68
CA ASP A 334 -6.05 2.12 14.01
C ASP A 334 -6.21 1.05 15.11
N PRO A 335 -5.12 0.60 15.76
CA PRO A 335 -5.16 -0.43 16.79
C PRO A 335 -5.96 0.02 18.02
N GLY A 336 -6.08 1.34 18.25
CA GLY A 336 -6.89 1.88 19.35
C GLY A 336 -8.36 1.54 19.23
N ARG A 337 -8.84 1.30 17.99
CA ARG A 337 -10.24 0.94 17.69
C ARG A 337 -10.51 -0.55 17.71
N ILE A 338 -9.48 -1.37 17.89
CA ILE A 338 -9.57 -2.83 17.90
C ILE A 338 -9.46 -3.31 19.35
N SER A 339 -10.48 -3.98 19.84
CA SER A 339 -10.43 -4.65 21.14
C SER A 339 -9.92 -6.07 20.93
N ARG A 340 -8.86 -6.44 21.65
CA ARG A 340 -8.31 -7.79 21.66
C ARG A 340 -8.07 -8.14 23.11
N ARG A 341 -8.80 -9.14 23.61
CA ARG A 341 -8.67 -9.58 25.00
C ARG A 341 -7.22 -9.86 25.42
N GLN A 342 -6.46 -10.55 24.55
CA GLN A 342 -5.05 -10.86 24.79
C GLN A 342 -4.15 -9.62 24.97
N VAL A 343 -4.55 -8.48 24.42
CA VAL A 343 -3.86 -7.19 24.58
C VAL A 343 -4.47 -6.45 25.77
N ASP A 344 -5.79 -6.27 25.77
CA ASP A 344 -6.53 -5.51 26.77
C ASP A 344 -6.29 -6.01 28.20
N ASP A 345 -6.18 -7.33 28.41
CA ASP A 345 -5.95 -7.95 29.72
C ASP A 345 -4.54 -7.67 30.29
N VAL A 346 -3.58 -7.19 29.47
CA VAL A 346 -2.21 -6.86 29.90
C VAL A 346 -1.87 -5.37 29.87
N LEU A 347 -2.82 -4.52 29.44
CA LEU A 347 -2.62 -3.07 29.38
C LEU A 347 -2.76 -2.45 30.77
N GLU A 348 -1.64 -2.10 31.39
CA GLU A 348 -1.61 -1.35 32.65
C GLU A 348 -1.11 0.08 32.41
N PRO A 349 -1.90 1.13 32.74
CA PRO A 349 -1.49 2.52 32.52
C PRO A 349 -0.16 2.89 33.19
N GLU A 350 0.10 2.34 34.38
CA GLU A 350 1.28 2.64 35.19
C GLU A 350 2.56 1.97 34.69
N SER A 351 2.43 0.86 33.96
CA SER A 351 3.58 0.14 33.37
C SER A 351 3.90 0.61 31.95
N ALA A 352 3.07 1.46 31.35
CA ALA A 352 3.22 1.91 29.98
C ALA A 352 4.49 2.75 29.79
N ALA A 353 5.44 2.25 28.99
CA ALA A 353 6.70 2.92 28.66
C ALA A 353 6.53 4.07 27.64
N VAL A 354 5.79 5.12 28.02
CA VAL A 354 5.47 6.28 27.20
C VAL A 354 5.71 7.60 27.93
N ALA A 355 6.02 8.66 27.18
CA ALA A 355 6.11 10.00 27.72
C ALA A 355 4.72 10.63 27.77
N PHE A 356 4.29 11.28 28.85
CA PHE A 356 2.97 11.94 28.95
C PHE A 356 1.76 10.99 28.81
N LEU A 357 1.49 10.21 29.86
CA LEU A 357 0.28 9.41 29.98
C LEU A 357 -0.97 10.32 30.08
N PRO A 358 -2.09 10.01 29.40
CA PRO A 358 -3.36 10.68 29.68
C PRO A 358 -3.81 10.45 31.14
N PRO A 359 -4.63 11.34 31.70
CA PRO A 359 -5.14 11.17 33.06
C PRO A 359 -5.93 9.87 33.19
N THR A 360 -5.65 9.08 34.23
CA THR A 360 -6.40 7.85 34.55
C THR A 360 -7.74 8.21 35.20
N PRO A 361 -8.88 7.77 34.61
CA PRO A 361 -10.19 7.94 35.25
C PRO A 361 -10.23 7.30 36.63
N GLY A 362 -10.94 7.91 37.58
CA GLY A 362 -11.12 7.38 38.94
C GLY A 362 -10.04 7.75 39.97
N ASN A 363 -8.79 8.00 39.56
CA ASN A 363 -7.72 8.40 40.50
C ASN A 363 -7.87 9.85 41.03
N GLY A 364 -8.74 10.66 40.43
CA GLY A 364 -8.99 12.05 40.83
C GLY A 364 -10.04 12.26 41.93
N GLY A 365 -10.54 11.19 42.58
CA GLY A 365 -11.55 11.30 43.65
C GLY A 365 -12.93 11.80 43.18
N ARG A 366 -13.19 11.80 41.87
CA ARG A 366 -14.44 12.29 41.29
C ARG A 366 -15.55 11.27 41.54
N ARG A 367 -16.59 11.65 42.30
CA ARG A 367 -17.76 10.78 42.53
C ARG A 367 -18.62 10.72 41.27
N ILE A 368 -18.83 9.51 40.75
CA ILE A 368 -19.83 9.23 39.73
C ILE A 368 -21.21 9.27 40.40
N SER A 369 -21.90 10.40 40.32
CA SER A 369 -23.23 10.57 40.92
C SER A 369 -24.35 10.65 39.90
N THR A 370 -24.03 10.94 38.63
CA THR A 370 -25.01 11.10 37.56
C THR A 370 -24.70 10.22 36.35
N THR A 371 -25.71 9.95 35.52
CA THR A 371 -25.55 9.27 34.23
C THR A 371 -24.60 10.02 33.30
N GLN A 372 -24.58 11.36 33.36
CA GLN A 372 -23.65 12.17 32.56
C GLN A 372 -22.20 11.99 33.02
N ASP A 373 -21.97 11.91 34.33
CA ASP A 373 -20.63 11.64 34.87
C ASP A 373 -20.17 10.23 34.50
N ALA A 374 -21.06 9.23 34.57
CA ALA A 374 -20.76 7.88 34.11
C ALA A 374 -20.41 7.82 32.60
N GLN A 375 -21.12 8.57 31.76
CA GLN A 375 -20.83 8.66 30.33
C GLN A 375 -19.48 9.35 30.04
N ARG A 376 -19.14 10.40 30.79
CA ARG A 376 -17.83 11.07 30.67
C ARG A 376 -16.70 10.15 31.10
N ASP A 377 -16.82 9.51 32.26
CA ASP A 377 -15.81 8.58 32.76
C ASP A 377 -15.61 7.40 31.79
N ALA A 378 -16.69 6.87 31.19
CA ALA A 378 -16.60 5.85 30.15
C ALA A 378 -15.89 6.36 28.88
N ALA A 379 -16.10 7.62 28.48
CA ALA A 379 -15.43 8.22 27.34
C ALA A 379 -13.93 8.46 27.62
N ASP A 380 -13.58 8.89 28.82
CA ASP A 380 -12.20 9.08 29.26
C ASP A 380 -11.47 7.72 29.34
N LEU A 381 -12.12 6.69 29.88
CA LEU A 381 -11.60 5.33 29.92
C LEU A 381 -11.38 4.78 28.50
N LYS A 382 -12.34 4.97 27.60
CA LYS A 382 -12.19 4.58 26.19
C LYS A 382 -11.00 5.29 25.54
N SER A 383 -10.81 6.58 25.83
CA SER A 383 -9.70 7.37 25.29
C SER A 383 -8.34 6.88 25.83
N LEU A 384 -8.28 6.51 27.12
CA LEU A 384 -7.12 5.88 27.73
C LEU A 384 -6.78 4.54 27.06
N TYR A 385 -7.75 3.65 26.84
CA TYR A 385 -7.49 2.36 26.18
C TYR A 385 -7.11 2.51 24.70
N VAL A 386 -7.72 3.45 23.97
CA VAL A 386 -7.26 3.83 22.63
C VAL A 386 -5.80 4.24 22.66
N PHE A 387 -5.44 5.06 23.65
CA PHE A 387 -4.07 5.52 23.82
C PHE A 387 -3.10 4.36 24.09
N LEU A 388 -3.44 3.49 25.03
CA LEU A 388 -2.61 2.36 25.47
C LEU A 388 -2.45 1.30 24.37
N ARG A 389 -3.51 0.92 23.67
CA ARG A 389 -3.45 -0.03 22.54
C ARG A 389 -2.54 0.46 21.42
N ARG A 390 -2.62 1.77 21.11
CA ARG A 390 -1.69 2.38 20.16
C ARG A 390 -0.27 2.30 20.68
N ALA A 391 0.00 2.74 21.90
CA ALA A 391 1.33 2.68 22.49
C ALA A 391 1.91 1.26 22.50
N ASP A 392 1.11 0.28 22.88
CA ASP A 392 1.47 -1.14 22.92
C ASP A 392 1.85 -1.68 21.53
N LEU A 393 1.09 -1.38 20.47
CA LEU A 393 1.46 -1.77 19.10
C LEU A 393 2.89 -1.34 18.74
N PHE A 394 3.26 -0.09 19.05
CA PHE A 394 4.58 0.45 18.70
C PHE A 394 5.69 0.01 19.65
N ASN A 395 5.38 -0.39 20.88
CA ASN A 395 6.36 -0.86 21.87
C ASN A 395 6.52 -2.38 21.89
N SER A 396 5.58 -3.13 21.33
CA SER A 396 5.60 -4.58 21.32
C SER A 396 6.51 -5.13 20.21
N ASP A 397 7.20 -6.23 20.49
CA ASP A 397 7.89 -7.09 19.51
C ASP A 397 7.05 -8.30 19.08
N ALA A 398 5.77 -8.34 19.46
CA ALA A 398 4.90 -9.47 19.17
C ALA A 398 4.75 -9.72 17.66
N SER A 399 4.62 -11.00 17.31
CA SER A 399 4.45 -11.43 15.92
C SER A 399 3.02 -11.28 15.38
N ASP A 400 2.09 -10.77 16.18
CA ASP A 400 0.65 -10.61 15.85
C ASP A 400 0.30 -9.16 15.47
N ARG A 401 1.23 -8.43 14.85
CA ARG A 401 1.10 -6.99 14.56
C ARG A 401 -0.11 -6.71 13.68
N PHE A 402 -0.30 -7.46 12.59
CA PHE A 402 -1.42 -7.25 11.69
C PHE A 402 -2.74 -7.55 12.39
N ALA A 403 -2.76 -8.58 13.23
CA ALA A 403 -3.91 -8.92 14.04
C ALA A 403 -4.30 -7.79 15.02
N ARG A 404 -3.33 -7.04 15.57
CA ARG A 404 -3.57 -5.82 16.38
C ARG A 404 -4.10 -4.63 15.56
N LEU A 405 -3.81 -4.58 14.26
CA LEU A 405 -4.39 -3.61 13.31
C LEU A 405 -5.82 -3.98 12.86
N GLY A 406 -6.39 -5.07 13.37
CA GLY A 406 -7.72 -5.56 13.00
C GLY A 406 -7.74 -6.52 11.81
N LEU A 407 -6.55 -6.93 11.34
CA LEU A 407 -6.34 -7.89 10.24
C LEU A 407 -5.91 -9.24 10.83
N SER A 408 -6.88 -9.99 11.34
CA SER A 408 -6.65 -11.21 12.12
C SER A 408 -5.82 -12.27 11.38
N ALA A 409 -5.96 -12.35 10.07
CA ALA A 409 -5.22 -13.28 9.22
C ALA A 409 -4.00 -12.61 8.53
N GLY A 410 -3.78 -11.32 8.74
CA GLY A 410 -2.74 -10.57 8.03
C GLY A 410 -1.31 -11.05 8.32
N ASP A 411 -1.04 -11.54 9.54
CA ASP A 411 0.27 -12.10 9.88
C ASP A 411 0.57 -13.41 9.11
N ALA A 412 -0.47 -14.14 8.67
CA ALA A 412 -0.30 -15.29 7.79
C ALA A 412 -0.05 -14.87 6.34
N PHE A 413 -0.75 -13.83 5.87
CA PHE A 413 -0.59 -13.25 4.53
C PHE A 413 0.85 -12.81 4.26
N VAL A 414 1.43 -11.99 5.14
CA VAL A 414 2.79 -11.45 4.94
C VAL A 414 3.90 -12.51 5.02
N LYS A 415 3.57 -13.70 5.53
CA LYS A 415 4.49 -14.85 5.62
C LYS A 415 4.40 -15.76 4.39
N VAL A 416 3.58 -15.44 3.39
CA VAL A 416 3.56 -16.14 2.10
C VAL A 416 4.62 -15.51 1.19
N THR A 417 5.71 -16.22 1.03
CA THR A 417 6.91 -15.85 0.28
C THR A 417 7.39 -17.07 -0.51
N PRO A 418 8.33 -16.92 -1.46
CA PRO A 418 8.90 -18.06 -2.19
C PRO A 418 9.42 -19.15 -1.24
N ASP A 419 10.11 -18.75 -0.18
CA ASP A 419 10.78 -19.63 0.80
C ASP A 419 9.84 -20.18 1.89
N THR A 420 8.54 -19.87 1.83
CA THR A 420 7.60 -20.31 2.86
C THR A 420 7.44 -21.84 2.83
N PRO A 421 7.52 -22.52 4.00
CA PRO A 421 7.36 -23.97 4.07
C PRO A 421 6.03 -24.46 3.49
N ASP A 422 6.05 -25.62 2.82
CA ASP A 422 4.87 -26.20 2.16
C ASP A 422 3.71 -26.47 3.13
N ALA A 423 4.00 -26.82 4.37
CA ALA A 423 2.98 -27.01 5.41
C ALA A 423 2.16 -25.72 5.65
N ARG A 424 2.83 -24.56 5.65
CA ARG A 424 2.17 -23.26 5.84
C ARG A 424 1.43 -22.80 4.58
N LYS A 425 2.01 -23.03 3.39
CA LYS A 425 1.30 -22.81 2.12
C LYS A 425 0.04 -23.66 2.03
N THR A 426 0.09 -24.90 2.53
CA THR A 426 -1.05 -25.83 2.62
C THR A 426 -2.14 -25.31 3.56
N GLU A 427 -1.78 -24.83 4.76
CA GLU A 427 -2.74 -24.23 5.68
C GLU A 427 -3.46 -23.02 5.06
N VAL A 428 -2.69 -22.10 4.46
CA VAL A 428 -3.24 -20.93 3.76
C VAL A 428 -4.15 -21.38 2.60
N ARG A 429 -3.70 -22.31 1.76
CA ARG A 429 -4.48 -22.86 0.64
C ARG A 429 -5.82 -23.40 1.13
N ASP A 430 -5.84 -24.25 2.15
CA ASP A 430 -7.05 -24.92 2.59
C ASP A 430 -8.07 -23.93 3.16
N VAL A 431 -7.61 -22.89 3.86
CA VAL A 431 -8.47 -21.79 4.32
C VAL A 431 -8.99 -20.95 3.15
N MET A 432 -8.14 -20.61 2.18
CA MET A 432 -8.55 -19.86 0.99
C MET A 432 -9.59 -20.61 0.17
N LEU A 433 -9.41 -21.92 -0.06
CA LEU A 433 -10.38 -22.75 -0.79
C LEU A 433 -11.72 -22.82 -0.06
N LYS A 434 -11.74 -22.96 1.27
CA LYS A 434 -12.98 -22.87 2.07
C LYS A 434 -13.63 -21.50 1.97
N GLY A 435 -12.84 -20.43 1.94
CA GLY A 435 -13.33 -19.07 1.72
C GLY A 435 -14.00 -18.91 0.35
N LEU A 436 -13.38 -19.44 -0.71
CA LEU A 436 -13.90 -19.43 -2.08
C LEU A 436 -15.16 -20.31 -2.23
N GLU A 437 -15.26 -21.41 -1.49
CA GLU A 437 -16.50 -22.18 -1.36
C GLU A 437 -17.60 -21.35 -0.69
N ALA A 438 -17.27 -20.66 0.41
CA ALA A 438 -18.21 -19.79 1.12
C ALA A 438 -18.69 -18.62 0.25
N VAL A 439 -17.88 -18.09 -0.67
CA VAL A 439 -18.30 -17.09 -1.68
C VAL A 439 -19.44 -17.62 -2.55
N GLN A 440 -19.33 -18.87 -2.99
CA GLN A 440 -20.34 -19.57 -3.80
C GLN A 440 -21.55 -20.03 -2.96
N GLY A 441 -21.51 -19.89 -1.63
CA GLY A 441 -22.58 -20.33 -0.72
C GLY A 441 -22.42 -21.75 -0.21
N ILE A 442 -21.25 -22.38 -0.42
CA ILE A 442 -20.93 -23.71 0.07
C ILE A 442 -20.30 -23.58 1.47
N HIS A 443 -20.84 -24.32 2.44
CA HIS A 443 -20.26 -24.45 3.78
C HIS A 443 -20.18 -25.92 4.17
N ARG A 444 -19.00 -26.53 3.97
CA ARG A 444 -18.72 -27.91 4.37
C ARG A 444 -17.91 -27.95 5.67
N VAL A 445 -18.30 -28.83 6.59
CA VAL A 445 -17.63 -28.99 7.88
C VAL A 445 -16.35 -29.81 7.71
N GLY A 446 -15.29 -29.46 8.45
CA GLY A 446 -14.05 -30.25 8.52
C GLY A 446 -13.02 -29.92 7.42
N SER A 447 -12.09 -30.85 7.20
CA SER A 447 -11.06 -30.78 6.17
C SER A 447 -11.54 -31.54 4.93
N ASN A 448 -11.79 -30.84 3.83
CA ASN A 448 -12.20 -31.46 2.57
C ASN A 448 -10.98 -31.65 1.66
N PRO A 449 -10.81 -32.82 1.02
CA PRO A 449 -9.66 -33.08 0.14
C PRO A 449 -9.78 -32.37 -1.23
N ASP A 450 -10.96 -31.85 -1.53
CA ASP A 450 -11.31 -31.23 -2.80
C ASP A 450 -11.96 -29.84 -2.61
N PHE A 451 -11.91 -29.06 -3.67
CA PHE A 451 -12.55 -27.76 -3.83
C PHE A 451 -13.66 -27.87 -4.86
N LEU A 452 -14.86 -27.42 -4.49
CA LEU A 452 -16.04 -27.50 -5.33
C LEU A 452 -16.32 -26.16 -6.06
N VAL A 453 -16.57 -26.26 -7.35
CA VAL A 453 -17.02 -25.14 -8.20
C VAL A 453 -18.49 -25.41 -8.57
N LEU A 454 -19.39 -24.50 -8.20
CA LEU A 454 -20.79 -24.61 -8.61
C LEU A 454 -20.96 -24.18 -10.06
N ASP A 455 -22.05 -24.63 -10.66
CA ASP A 455 -22.51 -24.08 -11.92
C ASP A 455 -22.86 -22.58 -11.76
N PRO A 456 -22.39 -21.70 -12.67
CA PRO A 456 -22.61 -20.26 -12.55
C PRO A 456 -24.08 -19.84 -12.45
N ALA A 457 -25.00 -20.63 -13.01
CA ALA A 457 -26.44 -20.38 -12.88
C ALA A 457 -26.93 -20.46 -11.43
N PHE A 458 -26.20 -21.11 -10.54
CA PHE A 458 -26.57 -21.31 -9.13
C PHE A 458 -25.80 -20.42 -8.15
N PHE A 459 -24.87 -19.58 -8.62
CA PHE A 459 -24.08 -18.70 -7.75
C PHE A 459 -24.91 -17.64 -7.01
N SER A 460 -26.06 -17.24 -7.56
CA SER A 460 -26.96 -16.23 -7.01
C SER A 460 -28.14 -16.81 -6.22
N HIS A 461 -28.43 -18.10 -6.39
CA HIS A 461 -29.62 -18.72 -5.84
C HIS A 461 -29.34 -19.43 -4.52
N ARG A 462 -30.02 -18.98 -3.45
CA ARG A 462 -30.08 -19.65 -2.14
C ARG A 462 -31.01 -20.88 -2.19
N THR A 463 -30.93 -21.67 -3.24
CA THR A 463 -31.72 -22.89 -3.35
C THR A 463 -31.17 -23.91 -2.37
N ARG A 464 -32.05 -24.78 -1.84
CA ARG A 464 -31.64 -25.92 -0.99
C ARG A 464 -30.66 -26.85 -1.70
N ALA A 465 -30.60 -26.78 -3.02
CA ALA A 465 -29.78 -27.57 -3.92
C ALA A 465 -28.97 -26.67 -4.85
N SER A 466 -27.68 -26.97 -5.03
CA SER A 466 -26.80 -26.31 -6.01
C SER A 466 -26.08 -27.35 -6.83
N VAL A 467 -25.93 -27.13 -8.13
CA VAL A 467 -25.23 -28.07 -9.02
C VAL A 467 -23.74 -27.84 -8.93
N VAL A 468 -22.97 -28.92 -8.70
CA VAL A 468 -21.51 -28.91 -8.75
C VAL A 468 -21.11 -29.08 -10.21
N SER A 469 -20.48 -28.06 -10.78
CA SER A 469 -19.94 -28.10 -12.14
C SER A 469 -18.62 -28.86 -12.19
N ARG A 470 -17.78 -28.69 -11.15
CA ARG A 470 -16.44 -29.28 -11.11
C ARG A 470 -15.93 -29.51 -9.69
N SER A 471 -15.14 -30.58 -9.50
CA SER A 471 -14.36 -30.82 -8.27
C SER A 471 -12.86 -30.80 -8.60
N VAL A 472 -12.07 -30.09 -7.79
CA VAL A 472 -10.62 -29.92 -7.96
C VAL A 472 -9.91 -30.43 -6.71
N THR A 473 -8.98 -31.37 -6.85
CA THR A 473 -8.19 -31.85 -5.71
C THR A 473 -7.27 -30.75 -5.17
N ASN A 474 -7.30 -30.51 -3.85
CA ASN A 474 -6.55 -29.41 -3.21
C ASN A 474 -5.03 -29.52 -3.44
N ARG A 475 -4.48 -30.73 -3.56
CA ARG A 475 -3.04 -30.95 -3.81
C ARG A 475 -2.53 -30.34 -5.12
N HIS A 476 -3.41 -30.07 -6.08
CA HIS A 476 -3.06 -29.44 -7.35
C HIS A 476 -3.24 -27.91 -7.34
N VAL A 477 -3.75 -27.35 -6.24
CA VAL A 477 -3.89 -25.91 -6.06
C VAL A 477 -2.61 -25.37 -5.40
N GLN A 478 -2.06 -24.31 -5.97
CA GLN A 478 -0.85 -23.66 -5.46
C GLN A 478 -1.19 -22.30 -4.85
N VAL A 479 -0.43 -21.91 -3.82
CA VAL A 479 -0.43 -20.56 -3.27
C VAL A 479 0.97 -19.99 -3.44
N VAL A 480 1.08 -18.89 -4.19
CA VAL A 480 2.34 -18.23 -4.52
C VAL A 480 2.22 -16.73 -4.30
N ASP A 481 3.34 -16.04 -4.08
CA ASP A 481 3.37 -14.58 -4.08
C ASP A 481 3.22 -14.01 -5.50
N GLN A 482 3.05 -12.69 -5.59
CA GLN A 482 2.82 -11.98 -6.85
C GLN A 482 3.96 -12.10 -7.85
N VAL A 483 5.23 -12.01 -7.42
CA VAL A 483 6.38 -12.10 -8.33
C VAL A 483 6.54 -13.53 -8.83
N SER A 484 6.43 -14.53 -7.95
CA SER A 484 6.44 -15.94 -8.35
C SER A 484 5.31 -16.27 -9.34
N HIS A 485 4.13 -15.68 -9.16
CA HIS A 485 3.05 -15.82 -10.13
C HIS A 485 3.43 -15.28 -11.50
N TRP A 486 3.92 -14.04 -11.60
CA TRP A 486 4.35 -13.46 -12.86
C TRP A 486 5.42 -14.29 -13.57
N MET A 487 6.43 -14.73 -12.82
CA MET A 487 7.49 -15.59 -13.36
C MET A 487 6.94 -16.90 -13.92
N SER A 488 5.88 -17.45 -13.31
CA SER A 488 5.24 -18.69 -13.77
C SER A 488 4.33 -18.51 -15.00
N GLU A 489 3.88 -17.29 -15.28
CA GLU A 489 3.05 -16.95 -16.45
C GLU A 489 3.86 -16.36 -17.60
N ALA A 490 5.16 -16.13 -17.40
CA ALA A 490 6.07 -15.61 -18.41
C ALA A 490 6.10 -16.53 -19.64
N THR A 491 5.83 -15.95 -20.80
CA THR A 491 5.85 -16.69 -22.08
C THR A 491 7.28 -16.71 -22.63
N PRO A 492 7.77 -17.86 -23.17
CA PRO A 492 9.09 -17.91 -23.79
C PRO A 492 9.25 -16.84 -24.88
N GLY A 493 10.30 -16.02 -24.76
CA GLY A 493 10.58 -14.91 -25.69
C GLY A 493 9.86 -13.59 -25.38
N ALA A 494 8.98 -13.54 -24.38
CA ALA A 494 8.45 -12.27 -23.87
C ALA A 494 9.46 -11.60 -22.91
N PRO A 495 9.39 -10.27 -22.71
CA PRO A 495 10.20 -9.58 -21.70
C PRO A 495 10.00 -10.16 -20.30
N GLU A 496 11.08 -10.25 -19.53
CA GLU A 496 11.03 -10.77 -18.17
C GLU A 496 10.21 -9.84 -17.24
N PRO A 497 9.44 -10.39 -16.28
CA PRO A 497 8.73 -9.61 -15.25
C PRO A 497 9.67 -8.84 -14.30
N VAL A 498 10.10 -7.64 -14.70
CA VAL A 498 11.07 -6.83 -13.94
C VAL A 498 10.47 -5.64 -13.17
N LEU A 499 9.14 -5.50 -13.11
CA LEU A 499 8.51 -4.40 -12.37
C LEU A 499 8.95 -4.34 -10.89
N HIS A 500 9.12 -5.50 -10.25
CA HIS A 500 9.63 -5.62 -8.88
C HIS A 500 11.07 -5.12 -8.67
N GLN A 501 11.83 -4.95 -9.76
CA GLN A 501 13.18 -4.39 -9.77
C GLN A 501 13.18 -2.91 -10.16
N ALA A 502 12.14 -2.47 -10.89
CA ALA A 502 12.02 -1.10 -11.38
C ALA A 502 11.56 -0.10 -10.31
N VAL A 503 11.01 -0.56 -9.19
CA VAL A 503 10.51 0.29 -8.09
C VAL A 503 10.80 -0.34 -6.73
N GLU A 504 10.69 0.42 -5.64
CA GLU A 504 10.59 -0.18 -4.29
C GLU A 504 9.39 -1.13 -4.22
N TRP A 505 9.67 -2.44 -4.18
CA TRP A 505 8.63 -3.44 -4.31
C TRP A 505 8.05 -3.89 -2.96
N LEU A 506 6.72 -3.97 -2.94
CA LEU A 506 5.93 -4.56 -1.87
C LEU A 506 4.97 -5.55 -2.51
N ASN A 507 5.04 -6.82 -2.10
CA ASN A 507 4.03 -7.80 -2.50
C ASN A 507 2.68 -7.42 -1.89
N ARG A 508 1.75 -6.99 -2.76
CA ARG A 508 0.40 -6.55 -2.37
C ARG A 508 -0.64 -7.64 -2.48
N ALA A 509 -0.34 -8.72 -3.22
CA ALA A 509 -1.23 -9.85 -3.39
C ALA A 509 -0.48 -11.19 -3.31
N ILE A 510 -1.24 -12.23 -2.99
CA ILE A 510 -0.90 -13.62 -3.25
C ILE A 510 -1.86 -14.18 -4.29
N PHE A 511 -1.46 -15.25 -4.97
CA PHE A 511 -2.27 -15.91 -5.97
C PHE A 511 -2.60 -17.34 -5.57
N VAL A 512 -3.90 -17.66 -5.57
CA VAL A 512 -4.39 -19.03 -5.45
C VAL A 512 -4.57 -19.56 -6.87
N ARG A 513 -3.61 -20.37 -7.34
CA ARG A 513 -3.59 -20.92 -8.70
C ARG A 513 -4.34 -22.25 -8.71
N ILE A 514 -5.51 -22.25 -9.35
CA ILE A 514 -6.41 -23.40 -9.45
C ILE A 514 -6.29 -23.98 -10.86
N PRO A 515 -6.06 -25.30 -11.02
CA PRO A 515 -6.01 -25.92 -12.34
C PRO A 515 -7.23 -25.58 -13.20
N GLY A 516 -7.02 -25.21 -14.46
CA GLY A 516 -8.09 -24.93 -15.42
C GLY A 516 -8.86 -26.20 -15.82
N PRO A 517 -10.09 -26.05 -16.36
CA PRO A 517 -10.82 -27.19 -16.92
C PRO A 517 -10.07 -27.76 -18.15
N ARG A 518 -10.39 -28.99 -18.57
CA ARG A 518 -9.60 -29.79 -19.54
C ARG A 518 -9.01 -28.95 -20.70
N GLY A 519 -7.68 -28.89 -20.77
CA GLY A 519 -6.93 -28.19 -21.83
C GLY A 519 -6.83 -26.66 -21.68
N ARG A 520 -7.41 -26.06 -20.64
CA ARG A 520 -7.30 -24.62 -20.35
C ARG A 520 -6.20 -24.32 -19.35
N ARG A 521 -5.68 -23.09 -19.41
CA ARG A 521 -4.68 -22.57 -18.46
C ARG A 521 -5.23 -22.53 -17.03
N PRO A 522 -4.37 -22.63 -16.01
CA PRO A 522 -4.77 -22.39 -14.62
C PRO A 522 -5.48 -21.04 -14.45
N VAL A 523 -6.46 -20.99 -13.56
CA VAL A 523 -7.11 -19.75 -13.14
C VAL A 523 -6.42 -19.30 -11.86
N ALA A 524 -5.82 -18.11 -11.90
CA ALA A 524 -5.17 -17.51 -10.74
C ALA A 524 -6.15 -16.53 -10.07
N VAL A 525 -6.52 -16.81 -8.83
CA VAL A 525 -7.33 -15.88 -8.02
C VAL A 525 -6.39 -14.96 -7.27
N GLU A 526 -6.41 -13.67 -7.63
CA GLU A 526 -5.67 -12.63 -6.93
C GLU A 526 -6.31 -12.29 -5.59
N VAL A 527 -5.53 -12.41 -4.52
CA VAL A 527 -5.96 -12.19 -3.14
C VAL A 527 -5.04 -11.14 -2.51
N ASP A 528 -5.50 -9.91 -2.43
CA ASP A 528 -4.88 -8.86 -1.60
C ASP A 528 -5.15 -9.08 -0.10
N LEU A 529 -4.58 -8.25 0.77
CA LEU A 529 -4.72 -8.42 2.22
C LEU A 529 -6.17 -8.27 2.73
N LEU A 530 -6.98 -7.43 2.06
CA LEU A 530 -8.40 -7.27 2.42
C LEU A 530 -9.20 -8.51 2.03
N ARG A 531 -9.05 -9.00 0.79
CA ARG A 531 -9.66 -10.24 0.31
C ARG A 531 -9.21 -11.44 1.14
N PHE A 532 -7.95 -11.47 1.54
CA PHE A 532 -7.42 -12.52 2.40
C PHE A 532 -8.17 -12.58 3.73
N GLU A 533 -8.33 -11.42 4.39
CA GLU A 533 -9.09 -11.31 5.64
C GLU A 533 -10.56 -11.70 5.46
N LEU A 534 -11.19 -11.26 4.36
CA LEU A 534 -12.58 -11.62 4.04
C LEU A 534 -12.76 -13.11 3.81
N LEU A 535 -11.90 -13.74 3.01
CA LEU A 535 -11.93 -15.17 2.73
C LEU A 535 -11.73 -16.00 4.01
N ASN A 536 -10.84 -15.59 4.91
CA ASN A 536 -10.68 -16.22 6.23
C ASN A 536 -11.97 -16.14 7.06
N ARG A 537 -12.60 -14.96 7.11
CA ARG A 537 -13.87 -14.77 7.83
C ARG A 537 -15.01 -15.58 7.23
N TRP A 538 -15.11 -15.63 5.90
CA TRP A 538 -16.13 -16.42 5.20
C TRP A 538 -15.91 -17.92 5.37
N ALA A 539 -14.65 -18.38 5.37
CA ALA A 539 -14.31 -19.77 5.70
C ALA A 539 -14.76 -20.16 7.12
N ALA A 540 -14.73 -19.21 8.06
CA ALA A 540 -15.24 -19.37 9.42
C ALA A 540 -16.77 -19.16 9.55
N GLY A 541 -17.48 -18.94 8.44
CA GLY A 541 -18.94 -18.75 8.42
C GLY A 541 -19.43 -17.31 8.68
N LEU A 542 -18.52 -16.34 8.78
CA LEU A 542 -18.84 -14.92 9.05
C LEU A 542 -19.11 -14.15 7.75
N ARG A 543 -20.00 -14.68 6.89
CA ARG A 543 -20.39 -14.03 5.63
C ARG A 543 -21.65 -13.19 5.82
N SER A 544 -21.57 -11.91 5.43
CA SER A 544 -22.74 -11.05 5.25
C SER A 544 -23.11 -10.97 3.78
N GLY A 545 -24.40 -11.04 3.45
CA GLY A 545 -24.88 -10.97 2.07
C GLY A 545 -24.90 -9.55 1.47
N THR A 546 -24.83 -8.52 2.31
CA THR A 546 -24.93 -7.10 1.90
C THR A 546 -23.59 -6.37 1.97
N GLN A 547 -22.64 -6.88 2.75
CA GLN A 547 -21.31 -6.30 2.86
C GLN A 547 -20.38 -6.94 1.84
N HIS A 548 -19.54 -6.12 1.19
CA HIS A 548 -18.54 -6.57 0.23
C HIS A 548 -19.12 -7.29 -1.01
N GLU A 549 -20.32 -6.92 -1.46
CA GLU A 549 -20.94 -7.50 -2.65
C GLU A 549 -20.05 -7.41 -3.91
N ALA A 550 -19.30 -6.32 -4.07
CA ALA A 550 -18.38 -6.14 -5.19
C ALA A 550 -17.28 -7.22 -5.18
N GLU A 551 -16.70 -7.51 -4.02
CA GLU A 551 -15.69 -8.57 -3.86
C GLU A 551 -16.29 -9.96 -4.13
N ILE A 552 -17.48 -10.22 -3.59
CA ILE A 552 -18.19 -11.48 -3.84
C ILE A 552 -18.45 -11.64 -5.34
N ARG A 553 -18.97 -10.62 -6.02
CA ARG A 553 -19.23 -10.66 -7.48
C ARG A 553 -17.94 -10.88 -8.28
N GLY A 554 -16.86 -10.19 -7.95
CA GLY A 554 -15.57 -10.35 -8.63
C GLY A 554 -14.99 -11.76 -8.48
N LEU A 555 -15.01 -12.30 -7.26
CA LEU A 555 -14.56 -13.67 -6.99
C LEU A 555 -15.46 -14.70 -7.67
N THR A 556 -16.78 -14.55 -7.58
CA THR A 556 -17.75 -15.41 -8.27
C THR A 556 -17.55 -15.40 -9.79
N SER A 557 -17.30 -14.23 -10.40
CA SER A 557 -16.99 -14.14 -11.83
C SER A 557 -15.68 -14.86 -12.19
N THR A 558 -14.68 -14.80 -11.32
CA THR A 558 -13.41 -15.51 -11.51
C THR A 558 -13.64 -17.02 -11.42
N LEU A 559 -14.41 -17.47 -10.42
CA LEU A 559 -14.74 -18.88 -10.22
C LEU A 559 -15.62 -19.45 -11.34
N ALA A 560 -16.46 -18.64 -11.98
CA ALA A 560 -17.24 -19.05 -13.16
C ALA A 560 -16.35 -19.58 -14.29
N THR A 561 -15.12 -19.08 -14.43
CA THR A 561 -14.17 -19.52 -15.47
C THR A 561 -13.63 -20.94 -15.24
N LEU A 562 -13.76 -21.45 -14.01
CA LEU A 562 -13.38 -22.81 -13.63
C LEU A 562 -14.47 -23.86 -13.90
N ALA A 563 -15.71 -23.42 -14.15
CA ALA A 563 -16.84 -24.30 -14.43
C ALA A 563 -16.64 -25.03 -15.78
N ASP A 564 -17.03 -26.30 -15.82
CA ASP A 564 -17.03 -27.09 -17.05
C ASP A 564 -18.21 -26.69 -17.94
N ALA A 565 -17.95 -26.47 -19.23
CA ALA A 565 -18.93 -25.93 -20.16
C ALA A 565 -20.06 -26.92 -20.50
N ARG A 566 -19.81 -28.23 -20.34
CA ARG A 566 -20.78 -29.33 -20.52
C ARG A 566 -20.30 -30.56 -19.75
N SER A 567 -21.14 -31.10 -18.87
CA SER A 567 -20.97 -32.46 -18.36
C SER A 567 -21.46 -33.42 -19.44
N GLU A 568 -20.57 -34.19 -20.06
CA GLU A 568 -20.96 -35.38 -20.86
C GLU A 568 -21.36 -36.55 -19.94
N ASP A 569 -21.22 -36.40 -18.62
CA ASP A 569 -21.53 -37.45 -17.66
C ASP A 569 -23.05 -37.53 -17.40
N GLU A 570 -23.60 -38.75 -17.41
CA GLU A 570 -25.00 -39.08 -17.03
C GLU A 570 -25.31 -38.81 -15.54
N VAL A 571 -24.31 -38.37 -14.77
CA VAL A 571 -24.38 -38.16 -13.32
C VAL A 571 -24.18 -36.68 -12.99
N ILE A 572 -25.25 -36.01 -12.55
CA ILE A 572 -25.19 -34.64 -12.03
C ILE A 572 -24.86 -34.70 -10.53
N GLN A 573 -23.75 -34.06 -10.15
CA GLN A 573 -23.44 -33.85 -8.74
C GLN A 573 -24.18 -32.61 -8.21
N VAL A 574 -24.87 -32.77 -7.09
CA VAL A 574 -25.66 -31.71 -6.47
C VAL A 574 -25.34 -31.63 -4.98
N LEU A 575 -25.15 -30.43 -4.46
CA LEU A 575 -25.08 -30.17 -3.03
C LEU A 575 -26.47 -29.84 -2.51
N VAL A 576 -27.03 -30.70 -1.65
CA VAL A 576 -28.30 -30.43 -0.96
C VAL A 576 -28.02 -30.19 0.52
N GLY A 577 -28.19 -28.95 0.98
CA GLY A 577 -27.84 -28.56 2.35
C GLY A 577 -26.37 -28.85 2.71
N ALA A 578 -25.45 -28.51 1.79
CA ALA A 578 -24.01 -28.80 1.86
C ALA A 578 -23.61 -30.29 1.88
N VAL A 579 -24.56 -31.21 1.68
CA VAL A 579 -24.28 -32.64 1.53
C VAL A 579 -24.24 -32.99 0.04
N PRO A 580 -23.16 -33.60 -0.46
CA PRO A 580 -23.07 -34.03 -1.85
C PRO A 580 -24.04 -35.18 -2.12
N ARG A 581 -24.74 -35.10 -3.25
CA ARG A 581 -25.65 -36.11 -3.79
C ARG A 581 -25.36 -36.31 -5.27
N LYS A 582 -25.63 -37.51 -5.76
CA LYS A 582 -25.56 -37.83 -7.18
C LYS A 582 -26.97 -38.02 -7.71
N LEU A 583 -27.32 -37.29 -8.76
CA LEU A 583 -28.53 -37.49 -9.54
C LEU A 583 -28.12 -38.21 -10.82
N MET A 584 -28.71 -39.37 -11.09
CA MET A 584 -28.52 -40.07 -12.36
C MET A 584 -29.74 -39.78 -13.23
N ILE A 585 -29.51 -39.37 -14.48
CA ILE A 585 -30.57 -39.20 -15.46
C ILE A 585 -30.75 -40.55 -16.16
N ASP A 586 -31.75 -41.31 -15.73
CA ASP A 586 -32.17 -42.52 -16.45
C ASP A 586 -33.06 -42.09 -17.62
N VAL A 587 -32.81 -42.61 -18.83
CA VAL A 587 -33.57 -42.25 -20.04
C VAL A 587 -34.95 -42.92 -19.96
N GLY A 588 -35.86 -42.29 -19.21
CA GLY A 588 -37.22 -42.76 -18.94
C GLY A 588 -37.84 -42.04 -17.74
N ASP A 589 -38.13 -40.74 -17.89
CA ASP A 589 -38.95 -39.87 -17.02
C ASP A 589 -38.80 -39.92 -15.47
N GLN A 590 -37.79 -40.61 -14.92
CA GLN A 590 -37.59 -40.74 -13.47
C GLN A 590 -36.18 -40.32 -13.04
N ILE A 591 -36.10 -39.16 -12.37
CA ILE A 591 -34.88 -38.70 -11.70
C ILE A 591 -34.72 -39.48 -10.38
N ARG A 592 -33.66 -40.31 -10.26
CA ARG A 592 -33.33 -41.02 -9.02
C ARG A 592 -32.19 -40.32 -8.27
N SER A 593 -32.41 -39.97 -7.00
CA SER A 593 -31.40 -39.38 -6.12
C SER A 593 -30.72 -40.46 -5.28
N VAL A 594 -29.40 -40.61 -5.41
CA VAL A 594 -28.59 -41.53 -4.60
C VAL A 594 -27.65 -40.74 -3.69
N ARG A 595 -27.56 -41.14 -2.41
CA ARG A 595 -26.62 -40.54 -1.46
C ARG A 595 -25.22 -41.02 -1.82
N ALA A 596 -24.30 -40.07 -2.02
CA ALA A 596 -22.90 -40.34 -2.39
C ALA A 596 -22.10 -40.91 -1.23
#